data_AF-A0A1I7EK79-F1
#
_entry.id   AF-A0A1I7EK79-F1
#
_cell.length_a   1.000
_cell.length_b   1.000
_cell.length_c   1.000
_cell.angle_alpha   90.00
_cell.angle_beta   90.00
_cell.angle_gamma   90.00
#
_symmetry.space_group_name_H-M   'P 1'
#
loop_
_entity.id
_entity.type
_entity.pdbx_description
1 polymer ?
#
loop_
_entity_poly.entity_id
_entity_poly.type
_entity_poly.pdbx_seq_one_letter_code
_entity_poly.pdbx_strand_id
1 'polypeptide(L)'
;MRVSIRAQTTRMKRDAAHMPMKANMRDDNVAADITENDETLDETRAPLRRRKAHIRESNEAHLLACAEAVFAERGLDGTSTAMIAERAGLPKANLHYYFPTKLALYRRVLEDLFEDWHRAADTFECSDDPVEAIGGYVRAKMELSRRRPLGSKVWASEIIHGAEHMEDILTGRVKPWLDSRVKVIDDWIARGLLAPVDAQTLMYMIWATTQHYADFDAQIRALKGKRALTQKAFEVTTEEVVQLVIRACGAVSPAQGKGSAVQ
;
A
#
# COMPACT_ATOMS: atom_id res chain seq x y z
N MET A 1 45.09 -33.50 11.55
CA MET A 1 45.71 -34.81 11.31
C MET A 1 44.70 -35.69 10.56
N ARG A 2 45.04 -36.08 9.33
CA ARG A 2 44.50 -37.16 8.47
C ARG A 2 43.04 -37.14 7.96
N VAL A 3 42.98 -36.94 6.64
CA VAL A 3 42.05 -37.48 5.64
C VAL A 3 41.93 -39.01 5.74
N SER A 4 40.76 -39.59 5.47
CA SER A 4 40.66 -40.86 4.73
C SER A 4 39.29 -41.09 4.07
N ILE A 5 39.35 -41.40 2.79
CA ILE A 5 38.32 -41.77 1.82
C ILE A 5 38.03 -43.29 1.92
N ARG A 6 36.80 -43.74 1.62
CA ARG A 6 36.59 -44.93 0.77
C ARG A 6 35.17 -45.03 0.19
N ALA A 7 35.14 -45.31 -1.12
CA ALA A 7 34.00 -45.50 -2.00
C ALA A 7 33.66 -47.00 -2.19
N GLN A 8 32.77 -47.27 -3.18
CA GLN A 8 32.53 -48.53 -3.95
C GLN A 8 31.42 -49.47 -3.45
N THR A 9 30.53 -50.10 -4.25
CA THR A 9 30.11 -50.05 -5.69
C THR A 9 28.89 -51.00 -5.93
N THR A 10 28.04 -50.69 -6.93
CA THR A 10 27.48 -51.59 -8.00
C THR A 10 26.53 -52.76 -7.67
N ARG A 11 25.31 -52.83 -8.27
CA ARG A 11 25.00 -53.52 -9.56
C ARG A 11 23.49 -53.68 -9.89
N MET A 12 23.18 -53.51 -11.18
CA MET A 12 21.92 -53.74 -11.90
C MET A 12 21.41 -55.19 -11.93
N LYS A 13 20.10 -55.37 -12.19
CA LYS A 13 19.56 -56.43 -13.09
C LYS A 13 18.39 -55.90 -13.94
N ARG A 14 18.49 -56.14 -15.25
CA ARG A 14 17.42 -56.10 -16.27
C ARG A 14 16.77 -57.49 -16.35
N ASP A 15 15.52 -57.59 -16.83
CA ASP A 15 15.19 -58.25 -18.11
C ASP A 15 13.69 -58.25 -18.40
N ALA A 16 13.40 -58.28 -19.71
CA ALA A 16 12.12 -58.08 -20.39
C ALA A 16 11.70 -59.34 -21.17
N ALA A 17 10.41 -59.47 -21.51
CA ALA A 17 9.83 -60.19 -22.67
C ALA A 17 8.30 -60.34 -22.49
N HIS A 18 7.40 -60.56 -23.46
CA HIS A 18 7.21 -60.27 -24.91
C HIS A 18 5.79 -60.81 -25.26
N MET A 19 5.13 -60.27 -26.30
CA MET A 19 3.72 -60.47 -26.76
C MET A 19 3.49 -61.77 -27.59
N PRO A 20 2.25 -62.20 -27.98
CA PRO A 20 1.54 -61.80 -29.25
C PRO A 20 -0.04 -61.80 -29.12
N MET A 21 -0.92 -61.09 -29.84
CA MET A 21 -1.27 -60.78 -31.25
C MET A 21 -2.28 -61.74 -31.95
N LYS A 22 -3.48 -61.23 -32.34
CA LYS A 22 -4.32 -61.55 -33.53
C LYS A 22 -5.26 -60.32 -33.76
N ALA A 23 -5.15 -59.52 -34.83
CA ALA A 23 -5.50 -59.70 -36.24
C ALA A 23 -7.03 -59.77 -36.53
N ASN A 24 -7.62 -58.66 -36.99
CA ASN A 24 -8.48 -58.68 -38.18
C ASN A 24 -8.53 -57.29 -38.84
N MET A 25 -8.48 -57.29 -40.17
CA MET A 25 -8.45 -56.15 -41.08
C MET A 25 -9.79 -56.11 -41.82
N ARG A 26 -10.40 -54.93 -41.96
CA ARG A 26 -11.22 -54.54 -43.14
C ARG A 26 -11.47 -53.04 -43.11
N ASP A 27 -11.26 -52.47 -44.27
CA ASP A 27 -11.31 -51.07 -44.66
C ASP A 27 -12.64 -50.40 -44.28
N ASP A 28 -12.59 -49.12 -43.92
CA ASP A 28 -13.28 -48.10 -44.69
C ASP A 28 -12.81 -46.69 -44.33
N ASN A 29 -12.65 -45.94 -45.40
CA ASN A 29 -12.02 -44.66 -45.55
C ASN A 29 -13.01 -43.53 -45.21
N VAL A 30 -12.85 -42.82 -44.09
CA VAL A 30 -13.34 -41.44 -43.92
C VAL A 30 -12.35 -40.68 -43.03
N ALA A 31 -11.27 -40.21 -43.65
CA ALA A 31 -10.58 -39.02 -43.16
C ALA A 31 -11.46 -37.80 -43.53
N ALA A 32 -12.16 -37.25 -42.55
CA ALA A 32 -12.74 -35.92 -42.60
C ALA A 32 -12.75 -35.33 -41.19
N ASP A 33 -11.67 -34.61 -40.91
CA ASP A 33 -11.69 -33.30 -40.26
C ASP A 33 -12.58 -33.13 -39.01
N ILE A 34 -11.97 -33.36 -37.85
CA ILE A 34 -12.44 -32.78 -36.58
C ILE A 34 -11.21 -32.32 -35.80
N THR A 35 -10.41 -31.43 -36.41
CA THR A 35 -9.34 -30.69 -35.73
C THR A 35 -9.50 -29.20 -35.95
N GLU A 36 -10.71 -28.68 -35.76
CA GLU A 36 -10.94 -27.25 -35.56
C GLU A 36 -11.96 -27.10 -34.43
N ASN A 37 -11.48 -26.77 -33.22
CA ASN A 37 -12.17 -25.96 -32.21
C ASN A 37 -11.44 -25.94 -30.84
N ASP A 38 -10.10 -25.85 -30.83
CA ASP A 38 -9.36 -25.58 -29.57
C ASP A 38 -8.86 -24.12 -29.48
N GLU A 39 -8.64 -23.44 -30.61
CA GLU A 39 -8.16 -22.04 -30.62
C GLU A 39 -9.26 -21.01 -30.25
N THR A 40 -10.52 -21.28 -30.59
CA THR A 40 -11.66 -20.39 -30.28
C THR A 40 -12.05 -20.39 -28.80
N LEU A 41 -11.65 -21.42 -28.04
CA LEU A 41 -11.92 -21.53 -26.60
C LEU A 41 -10.94 -20.67 -25.77
N ASP A 42 -9.70 -20.48 -26.22
CA ASP A 42 -8.68 -19.72 -25.48
C ASP A 42 -8.91 -18.20 -25.57
N GLU A 43 -9.25 -17.69 -26.76
CA GLU A 43 -9.59 -16.27 -26.96
C GLU A 43 -10.85 -15.84 -26.19
N THR A 44 -11.81 -16.74 -25.98
CA THR A 44 -13.03 -16.46 -25.21
C THR A 44 -12.80 -16.58 -23.69
N ARG A 45 -11.78 -17.33 -23.25
CA ARG A 45 -11.41 -17.52 -21.84
C ARG A 45 -10.63 -16.33 -21.27
N ALA A 46 -9.76 -15.69 -22.06
CA ALA A 46 -8.99 -14.53 -21.58
C ALA A 46 -9.85 -13.33 -21.12
N PRO A 47 -10.90 -12.90 -21.85
CA PRO A 47 -11.84 -11.86 -21.42
C PRO A 47 -12.62 -12.23 -20.14
N LEU A 48 -13.05 -13.49 -20.03
CA LEU A 48 -13.78 -13.99 -18.85
C LEU A 48 -12.88 -14.05 -17.60
N ARG A 49 -11.62 -14.44 -17.75
CA ARG A 49 -10.63 -14.43 -16.66
C ARG A 49 -10.33 -13.02 -16.18
N ARG A 50 -10.17 -12.07 -17.11
CA ARG A 50 -9.95 -10.64 -16.79
C ARG A 50 -11.14 -10.02 -16.06
N ARG A 51 -12.37 -10.31 -16.51
CA ARG A 51 -13.61 -9.86 -15.84
C ARG A 51 -13.75 -10.45 -14.45
N LYS A 52 -13.46 -11.75 -14.26
CA LYS A 52 -13.49 -12.39 -12.94
C LYS A 52 -12.43 -11.82 -11.99
N ALA A 53 -11.23 -11.54 -12.49
CA ALA A 53 -10.18 -10.89 -11.70
C ALA A 53 -10.59 -9.49 -11.24
N HIS A 54 -11.16 -8.68 -12.14
CA HIS A 54 -11.66 -7.35 -11.81
C HIS A 54 -12.80 -7.37 -10.78
N ILE A 55 -13.76 -8.30 -10.90
CA ILE A 55 -14.82 -8.47 -9.89
C ILE A 55 -14.21 -8.87 -8.54
N ARG A 56 -13.21 -9.74 -8.55
CA ARG A 56 -12.52 -10.17 -7.32
C ARG A 56 -11.84 -9.00 -6.62
N GLU A 57 -11.07 -8.20 -7.36
CA GLU A 57 -10.39 -7.00 -6.85
C GLU A 57 -11.38 -5.97 -6.31
N SER A 58 -12.48 -5.73 -7.03
CA SER A 58 -13.55 -4.83 -6.57
C SER A 58 -14.18 -5.30 -5.26
N ASN A 59 -14.42 -6.61 -5.10
CA ASN A 59 -14.98 -7.16 -3.87
C ASN A 59 -13.99 -7.11 -2.71
N GLU A 60 -12.71 -7.35 -2.97
CA GLU A 60 -11.65 -7.24 -1.97
C GLU A 60 -11.51 -5.80 -1.48
N ALA A 61 -11.47 -4.82 -2.39
CA ALA A 61 -11.42 -3.40 -2.04
C ALA A 61 -12.64 -2.94 -1.23
N HIS A 62 -13.84 -3.39 -1.62
CA HIS A 62 -15.07 -3.12 -0.86
C HIS A 62 -15.01 -3.70 0.56
N LEU A 63 -14.51 -4.93 0.69
CA LEU A 63 -14.36 -5.60 1.98
C LEU A 63 -13.31 -4.90 2.86
N LEU A 64 -12.20 -4.44 2.29
CA LEU A 64 -11.18 -3.66 2.99
C LEU A 64 -11.73 -2.32 3.50
N ALA A 65 -12.49 -1.59 2.68
CA ALA A 65 -13.14 -0.34 3.10
C ALA A 65 -14.13 -0.56 4.24
N CYS A 66 -14.92 -1.65 4.19
CA CYS A 66 -15.81 -2.02 5.27
C CYS A 66 -15.05 -2.41 6.55
N ALA A 67 -13.97 -3.18 6.41
CA ALA A 67 -13.12 -3.58 7.52
C ALA A 67 -12.47 -2.37 8.20
N GLU A 68 -11.87 -1.47 7.41
CA GLU A 68 -11.29 -0.20 7.88
C GLU A 68 -12.29 0.58 8.72
N ALA A 69 -13.53 0.71 8.26
CA ALA A 69 -14.55 1.44 9.00
C ALA A 69 -14.94 0.78 10.34
N VAL A 70 -15.10 -0.55 10.38
CA VAL A 70 -15.41 -1.25 11.63
C VAL A 70 -14.22 -1.18 12.60
N PHE A 71 -13.00 -1.35 12.12
CA PHE A 71 -11.79 -1.22 12.94
C PHE A 71 -11.61 0.19 13.48
N ALA A 72 -11.87 1.24 12.67
CA ALA A 72 -11.80 2.62 13.11
C ALA A 72 -12.82 2.93 14.22
N GLU A 73 -14.00 2.29 14.18
CA GLU A 73 -15.07 2.50 15.16
C GLU A 73 -14.85 1.71 16.46
N ARG A 74 -14.21 0.53 16.40
CA ARG A 74 -14.22 -0.44 17.52
C ARG A 74 -12.86 -1.01 17.92
N GLY A 75 -11.80 -0.65 17.22
CA GLY A 75 -10.48 -1.26 17.39
C GLY A 75 -10.45 -2.73 16.92
N LEU A 76 -9.27 -3.35 17.01
CA LEU A 76 -9.10 -4.75 16.62
C LEU A 76 -9.91 -5.70 17.52
N ASP A 77 -9.82 -5.54 18.84
CA ASP A 77 -10.45 -6.43 19.81
C ASP A 77 -11.98 -6.36 19.78
N GLY A 78 -12.53 -5.15 19.70
CA GLY A 78 -13.97 -4.91 19.62
C GLY A 78 -14.61 -5.29 18.28
N THR A 79 -13.81 -5.76 17.31
CA THR A 79 -14.26 -6.14 15.97
C THR A 79 -14.37 -7.65 15.81
N SER A 80 -15.45 -8.11 15.17
CA SER A 80 -15.61 -9.50 14.72
C SER A 80 -15.74 -9.56 13.19
N THR A 81 -15.37 -10.70 12.58
CA THR A 81 -15.55 -10.91 11.13
C THR A 81 -17.02 -10.92 10.72
N ALA A 82 -17.94 -11.24 11.63
CA ALA A 82 -19.37 -11.16 11.38
C ALA A 82 -19.83 -9.71 11.16
N MET A 83 -19.36 -8.77 11.98
CA MET A 83 -19.68 -7.34 11.85
C MET A 83 -19.16 -6.74 10.55
N ILE A 84 -17.95 -7.15 10.13
CA ILE A 84 -17.38 -6.72 8.87
C ILE A 84 -18.19 -7.28 7.69
N ALA A 85 -18.53 -8.58 7.73
CA ALA A 85 -19.32 -9.23 6.69
C ALA A 85 -20.73 -8.59 6.57
N GLU A 86 -21.37 -8.32 7.70
CA GLU A 86 -22.64 -7.61 7.79
C GLU A 86 -22.54 -6.21 7.17
N ARG A 87 -21.53 -5.42 7.54
CA ARG A 87 -21.30 -4.08 6.95
C ARG A 87 -21.04 -4.16 5.45
N ALA A 88 -20.32 -5.18 4.99
CA ALA A 88 -20.05 -5.39 3.57
C ALA A 88 -21.26 -5.88 2.78
N GLY A 89 -22.34 -6.32 3.44
CA GLY A 89 -23.48 -6.96 2.80
C GLY A 89 -23.13 -8.32 2.19
N LEU A 90 -22.11 -9.01 2.72
CA LEU A 90 -21.59 -10.28 2.21
C LEU A 90 -21.81 -11.41 3.22
N PRO A 91 -22.08 -12.65 2.77
CA PRO A 91 -22.06 -13.80 3.65
C PRO A 91 -20.70 -13.94 4.34
N LYS A 92 -20.69 -14.34 5.62
CA LYS A 92 -19.44 -14.53 6.39
C LYS A 92 -18.46 -15.50 5.70
N ALA A 93 -18.97 -16.52 5.02
CA ALA A 93 -18.16 -17.46 4.23
C ALA A 93 -17.36 -16.76 3.12
N ASN A 94 -17.92 -15.72 2.49
CA ASN A 94 -17.21 -14.94 1.47
C ASN A 94 -16.06 -14.16 2.08
N LEU A 95 -16.19 -13.59 3.27
CA LEU A 95 -15.07 -12.90 3.95
C LEU A 95 -13.91 -13.86 4.16
N HIS A 96 -14.16 -15.07 4.67
CA HIS A 96 -13.13 -16.07 4.93
C HIS A 96 -12.44 -16.59 3.66
N TYR A 97 -13.11 -16.51 2.51
CA TYR A 97 -12.50 -16.81 1.22
C TYR A 97 -11.39 -15.81 0.85
N TYR A 98 -11.56 -14.52 1.18
CA TYR A 98 -10.53 -13.50 0.94
C TYR A 98 -9.51 -13.41 2.07
N PHE A 99 -9.99 -13.47 3.31
CA PHE A 99 -9.19 -13.24 4.51
C PHE A 99 -9.41 -14.36 5.52
N PRO A 100 -8.43 -15.27 5.70
CA PRO A 100 -8.61 -16.45 6.54
C PRO A 100 -8.86 -16.09 8.00
N THR A 101 -8.26 -15.00 8.50
CA THR A 101 -8.39 -14.54 9.89
C THR A 101 -8.67 -13.04 9.98
N LYS A 102 -9.25 -12.61 11.11
CA LYS A 102 -9.44 -11.18 11.43
C LYS A 102 -8.11 -10.42 11.40
N LEU A 103 -7.05 -11.03 11.95
CA LEU A 103 -5.72 -10.42 12.00
C LEU A 103 -5.11 -10.27 10.60
N ALA A 104 -5.30 -11.24 9.70
CA ALA A 104 -4.85 -11.12 8.32
C ALA A 104 -5.55 -9.95 7.59
N LEU A 105 -6.86 -9.80 7.79
CA LEU A 105 -7.60 -8.65 7.27
C LEU A 105 -7.13 -7.34 7.88
N TYR A 106 -6.90 -7.30 9.19
CA TYR A 106 -6.39 -6.11 9.88
C TYR A 106 -5.03 -5.66 9.35
N ARG A 107 -4.08 -6.60 9.24
CA ARG A 107 -2.76 -6.33 8.67
C ARG A 107 -2.84 -5.87 7.22
N ARG A 108 -3.73 -6.47 6.42
CA ARG A 108 -3.96 -6.02 5.04
C ARG A 108 -4.45 -4.58 4.98
N VAL A 109 -5.36 -4.16 5.88
CA VAL A 109 -5.79 -2.75 5.98
C VAL A 109 -4.60 -1.84 6.30
N LEU A 110 -3.75 -2.20 7.26
CA LEU A 110 -2.56 -1.42 7.62
C LEU A 110 -1.54 -1.33 6.47
N GLU A 111 -1.30 -2.43 5.76
CA GLU A 111 -0.44 -2.44 4.58
C GLU A 111 -0.98 -1.52 3.48
N ASP A 112 -2.29 -1.59 3.18
CA ASP A 112 -2.93 -0.76 2.17
C ASP A 112 -2.88 0.74 2.53
N LEU A 113 -3.00 1.07 3.82
CA LEU A 113 -2.79 2.43 4.32
C LEU A 113 -1.35 2.92 4.15
N PHE A 114 -0.39 2.05 4.43
CA PHE A 114 1.02 2.35 4.21
C PHE A 114 1.29 2.65 2.73
N GLU A 115 0.76 1.85 1.80
CA GLU A 115 0.96 2.10 0.35
C GLU A 115 0.41 3.46 -0.08
N ASP A 116 -0.75 3.85 0.42
CA ASP A 116 -1.35 5.16 0.14
C ASP A 116 -0.48 6.31 0.67
N TRP A 117 0.07 6.19 1.88
CA TRP A 117 1.00 7.19 2.42
C TRP A 117 2.35 7.19 1.72
N HIS A 118 2.85 6.02 1.32
CA HIS A 118 4.10 5.90 0.58
C HIS A 118 3.99 6.59 -0.78
N ARG A 119 2.88 6.40 -1.49
CA ARG A 119 2.60 7.13 -2.74
C ARG A 119 2.50 8.65 -2.54
N ALA A 120 1.90 9.09 -1.43
CA ALA A 120 1.88 10.53 -1.10
C ALA A 120 3.31 11.07 -0.84
N ALA A 121 4.20 10.24 -0.28
CA ALA A 121 5.59 10.57 -0.03
C ALA A 121 6.42 10.75 -1.31
N ASP A 122 6.06 10.14 -2.43
CA ASP A 122 6.75 10.34 -3.72
C ASP A 122 6.77 11.81 -4.14
N THR A 123 5.78 12.61 -3.72
CA THR A 123 5.73 14.06 -3.98
C THR A 123 6.89 14.84 -3.37
N PHE A 124 7.52 14.32 -2.32
CA PHE A 124 8.69 14.92 -1.69
C PHE A 124 9.94 14.84 -2.59
N GLU A 125 9.97 13.87 -3.51
CA GLU A 125 11.13 13.62 -4.38
C GLU A 125 11.02 14.36 -5.73
N CYS A 126 9.94 15.10 -5.96
CA CYS A 126 9.67 15.76 -7.24
C CYS A 126 10.42 17.09 -7.44
N SER A 127 11.09 17.63 -6.41
CA SER A 127 11.81 18.91 -6.51
C SER A 127 13.01 18.95 -5.56
N ASP A 128 14.10 19.57 -6.03
CA ASP A 128 15.27 19.91 -5.21
C ASP A 128 15.06 21.24 -4.43
N ASP A 129 13.96 21.94 -4.66
CA ASP A 129 13.53 23.09 -3.88
C ASP A 129 12.77 22.61 -2.62
N PRO A 130 13.27 22.86 -1.40
CA PRO A 130 12.61 22.41 -0.18
C PRO A 130 11.23 23.02 0.03
N VAL A 131 10.96 24.22 -0.47
CA VAL A 131 9.64 24.86 -0.34
C VAL A 131 8.61 24.08 -1.15
N GLU A 132 8.98 23.69 -2.37
CA GLU A 132 8.12 22.89 -3.24
C GLU A 132 7.97 21.45 -2.73
N ALA A 133 9.07 20.80 -2.34
CA ALA A 133 9.07 19.41 -1.88
C ALA A 133 8.28 19.23 -0.57
N ILE A 134 8.59 20.04 0.46
CA ILE A 134 7.87 19.97 1.75
C ILE A 134 6.42 20.41 1.56
N GLY A 135 6.18 21.47 0.79
CA GLY A 135 4.82 21.95 0.51
C GLY A 135 3.98 20.93 -0.24
N GLY A 136 4.53 20.28 -1.25
CA GLY A 136 3.88 19.20 -2.00
C GLY A 136 3.53 18.02 -1.10
N TYR A 137 4.47 17.59 -0.26
CA TYR A 137 4.25 16.50 0.68
C TYR A 137 3.18 16.80 1.72
N VAL A 138 3.19 18.00 2.31
CA VAL A 138 2.17 18.44 3.27
C VAL A 138 0.78 18.45 2.61
N ARG A 139 0.66 18.97 1.38
CA ARG A 139 -0.62 18.94 0.62
C ARG A 139 -1.09 17.52 0.37
N ALA A 140 -0.20 16.63 -0.05
CA ALA A 140 -0.54 15.23 -0.31
C ALA A 140 -1.02 14.50 0.96
N LYS A 141 -0.36 14.74 2.11
CA LYS A 141 -0.78 14.19 3.40
C LYS A 141 -2.11 14.77 3.88
N MET A 142 -2.33 16.07 3.72
CA MET A 142 -3.62 16.71 4.02
C MET A 142 -4.75 16.08 3.18
N GLU A 143 -4.56 15.95 1.87
CA GLU A 143 -5.56 15.33 0.99
C GLU A 143 -5.88 13.89 1.41
N LEU A 144 -4.88 13.12 1.84
CA LEU A 144 -5.10 11.77 2.35
C LEU A 144 -5.88 11.76 3.67
N SER A 145 -5.59 12.68 4.60
CA SER A 145 -6.40 12.88 5.82
C SER A 145 -7.87 13.19 5.49
N ARG A 146 -8.13 13.93 4.40
CA ARG A 146 -9.50 14.23 3.94
C ARG A 146 -10.19 13.04 3.29
N ARG A 147 -9.48 12.33 2.39
CA ARG A 147 -10.05 11.26 1.56
C ARG A 147 -10.22 9.94 2.32
N ARG A 148 -9.33 9.64 3.28
CA ARG A 148 -9.29 8.36 4.00
C ARG A 148 -9.13 8.53 5.52
N PRO A 149 -10.03 9.26 6.20
CA PRO A 149 -9.89 9.57 7.62
C PRO A 149 -10.03 8.34 8.54
N LEU A 150 -10.82 7.33 8.14
CA LEU A 150 -10.99 6.10 8.92
C LEU A 150 -9.68 5.31 8.96
N GLY A 151 -9.00 5.21 7.82
CA GLY A 151 -7.66 4.68 7.70
C GLY A 151 -6.65 5.30 8.65
N SER A 152 -6.58 6.64 8.67
CA SER A 152 -5.70 7.36 9.61
C SER A 152 -5.99 6.97 11.06
N LYS A 153 -7.27 6.86 11.44
CA LYS A 153 -7.67 6.42 12.80
C LYS A 153 -7.28 4.99 13.11
N VAL A 154 -7.39 4.07 12.14
CA VAL A 154 -6.94 2.67 12.33
C VAL A 154 -5.45 2.64 12.61
N TRP A 155 -4.67 3.36 11.80
CA TRP A 155 -3.22 3.45 12.00
C TRP A 155 -2.87 4.09 13.34
N ALA A 156 -3.47 5.23 13.67
CA ALA A 156 -3.22 5.93 14.93
C ALA A 156 -3.59 5.06 16.14
N SER A 157 -4.71 4.34 16.08
CA SER A 157 -5.11 3.41 17.14
C SER A 157 -4.06 2.32 17.35
N GLU A 158 -3.57 1.69 16.28
CA GLU A 158 -2.53 0.66 16.39
C GLU A 158 -1.23 1.22 16.98
N ILE A 159 -0.80 2.42 16.57
CA ILE A 159 0.36 3.10 17.16
C ILE A 159 0.17 3.37 18.66
N ILE A 160 -1.01 3.86 19.06
CA ILE A 160 -1.33 4.15 20.48
C ILE A 160 -1.29 2.88 21.34
N HIS A 161 -1.65 1.72 20.77
CA HIS A 161 -1.61 0.43 21.46
C HIS A 161 -0.27 -0.30 21.34
N GLY A 162 0.79 0.38 20.85
CA GLY A 162 2.16 -0.16 20.86
C GLY A 162 2.61 -0.80 19.55
N ALA A 163 1.82 -0.69 18.47
CA ALA A 163 2.19 -1.10 17.12
C ALA A 163 2.54 -2.61 16.96
N GLU A 164 1.99 -3.47 17.81
CA GLU A 164 2.26 -4.92 17.85
C GLU A 164 2.06 -5.61 16.49
N HIS A 165 1.08 -5.17 15.71
CA HIS A 165 0.72 -5.78 14.44
C HIS A 165 1.30 -5.06 13.22
N MET A 166 2.12 -4.02 13.43
CA MET A 166 2.79 -3.29 12.34
C MET A 166 4.29 -3.04 12.57
N GLU A 167 4.92 -3.65 13.58
CA GLU A 167 6.35 -3.46 13.86
C GLU A 167 7.22 -3.73 12.62
N ASP A 168 6.89 -4.75 11.84
CA ASP A 168 7.59 -5.10 10.61
C ASP A 168 7.41 -4.05 9.50
N ILE A 169 6.25 -3.40 9.42
CA ILE A 169 6.00 -2.28 8.50
C ILE A 169 6.82 -1.07 8.94
N LEU A 170 6.83 -0.75 10.24
CA LEU A 170 7.57 0.39 10.78
C LEU A 170 9.08 0.24 10.58
N THR A 171 9.64 -0.89 11.00
CA THR A 171 11.09 -1.14 10.96
C THR A 171 11.59 -1.47 9.55
N GLY A 172 10.83 -2.24 8.78
CA GLY A 172 11.22 -2.70 7.45
C GLY A 172 10.94 -1.71 6.32
N ARG A 173 9.97 -0.80 6.47
CA ARG A 173 9.51 0.08 5.37
C ARG A 173 9.51 1.56 5.74
N VAL A 174 8.88 1.93 6.86
CA VAL A 174 8.81 3.34 7.27
C VAL A 174 10.18 3.89 7.63
N LYS A 175 10.97 3.16 8.44
CA LYS A 175 12.28 3.63 8.89
C LYS A 175 13.26 3.86 7.74
N PRO A 176 13.49 2.93 6.80
CA PRO A 176 14.39 3.18 5.67
C PRO A 176 13.97 4.39 4.84
N TRP A 177 12.66 4.56 4.63
CA TRP A 177 12.14 5.73 3.94
C TRP A 177 12.41 7.03 4.73
N LEU A 178 12.13 7.05 6.03
CA LEU A 178 12.44 8.19 6.91
C LEU A 178 13.93 8.53 6.88
N ASP A 179 14.81 7.53 7.02
CA ASP A 179 16.27 7.72 6.97
C ASP A 179 16.72 8.34 5.62
N SER A 180 16.04 8.01 4.51
CA SER A 180 16.32 8.63 3.21
C SER A 180 15.91 10.11 3.16
N ARG A 181 14.79 10.47 3.77
CA ARG A 181 14.30 11.85 3.81
C ARG A 181 15.14 12.71 4.74
N VAL A 182 15.59 12.15 5.87
CA VAL A 182 16.53 12.80 6.79
C VAL A 182 17.77 13.26 6.03
N LYS A 183 18.38 12.39 5.21
CA LYS A 183 19.56 12.75 4.40
C LYS A 183 19.31 13.92 3.44
N VAL A 184 18.13 13.97 2.81
CA VAL A 184 17.78 15.06 1.89
C VAL A 184 17.56 16.37 2.64
N ILE A 185 16.90 16.32 3.79
CA ILE A 185 16.71 17.49 4.65
C ILE A 185 18.06 18.00 5.17
N ASP A 186 18.95 17.11 5.58
CA ASP A 186 20.30 17.46 6.04
C ASP A 186 21.14 18.10 4.92
N ASP A 187 21.00 17.65 3.66
CA ASP A 187 21.62 18.31 2.49
C ASP A 187 21.10 19.75 2.32
N TRP A 188 19.78 19.95 2.40
CA TRP A 188 19.21 21.28 2.31
C TRP A 188 19.66 22.20 3.44
N ILE A 189 19.80 21.67 4.66
CA ILE A 189 20.37 22.41 5.81
C ILE A 189 21.82 22.79 5.52
N ALA A 190 22.64 21.85 5.03
CA ALA A 190 24.04 22.12 4.68
C ALA A 190 24.19 23.20 3.59
N ARG A 191 23.22 23.29 2.69
CA ARG A 191 23.14 24.31 1.63
C ARG A 191 22.55 25.65 2.10
N GLY A 192 22.12 25.75 3.36
CA GLY A 192 21.49 26.94 3.92
C GLY A 192 20.09 27.22 3.38
N LEU A 193 19.41 26.20 2.84
CA LEU A 193 18.04 26.30 2.31
C LEU A 193 16.97 26.00 3.36
N LEU A 194 17.37 25.44 4.51
CA LEU A 194 16.54 25.23 5.71
C LEU A 194 17.27 25.78 6.94
N ALA A 195 16.50 26.09 7.99
CA ALA A 195 17.04 26.35 9.31
C ALA A 195 17.69 25.07 9.91
N PRO A 196 18.65 25.18 10.84
CA PRO A 196 19.31 24.04 11.47
C PRO A 196 18.37 23.33 12.48
N VAL A 197 17.42 22.58 11.95
CA VAL A 197 16.44 21.78 12.72
C VAL A 197 16.81 20.30 12.68
N ASP A 198 16.34 19.54 13.66
CA ASP A 198 16.40 18.08 13.60
C ASP A 198 15.42 17.55 12.54
N ALA A 199 15.94 16.90 11.49
CA ALA A 199 15.16 16.45 10.34
C ALA A 199 14.09 15.41 10.73
N GLN A 200 14.41 14.53 11.68
CA GLN A 200 13.48 13.51 12.15
C GLN A 200 12.28 14.14 12.89
N THR A 201 12.56 15.13 13.74
CA THR A 201 11.54 15.91 14.45
C THR A 201 10.65 16.69 13.48
N LEU A 202 11.23 17.28 12.42
CA LEU A 202 10.45 17.94 11.36
C LEU A 202 9.48 16.96 10.69
N MET A 203 9.92 15.75 10.36
CA MET A 203 9.05 14.73 9.77
C MET A 203 7.91 14.34 10.72
N TYR A 204 8.20 14.14 12.01
CA TYR A 204 7.18 13.84 13.01
C TYR A 204 6.17 14.98 13.17
N MET A 205 6.62 16.24 13.14
CA MET A 205 5.73 17.40 13.19
C MET A 205 4.79 17.45 11.98
N ILE A 206 5.30 17.16 10.77
CA ILE A 206 4.48 17.12 9.56
C ILE A 206 3.41 16.03 9.67
N TRP A 207 3.78 14.82 10.10
CA TRP A 207 2.83 13.71 10.25
C TRP A 207 1.76 14.04 11.30
N ALA A 208 2.18 14.49 12.48
CA ALA A 208 1.28 14.86 13.57
C ALA A 208 0.28 15.95 13.14
N THR A 209 0.77 17.02 12.50
CA THR A 209 -0.07 18.15 12.09
C THR A 209 -1.07 17.77 11.01
N THR A 210 -0.65 16.98 10.02
CA THR A 210 -1.53 16.60 8.90
C THR A 210 -2.53 15.51 9.29
N GLN A 211 -2.12 14.52 10.08
CA GLN A 211 -3.01 13.45 10.55
C GLN A 211 -4.02 13.94 11.58
N HIS A 212 -3.71 15.01 12.32
CA HIS A 212 -4.67 15.64 13.24
C HIS A 212 -6.03 15.93 12.58
N TYR A 213 -6.03 16.32 11.30
CA TYR A 213 -7.25 16.62 10.53
C TYR A 213 -8.12 15.40 10.23
N ALA A 214 -7.60 14.18 10.38
CA ALA A 214 -8.35 12.93 10.30
C ALA A 214 -8.63 12.34 11.70
N ASP A 215 -7.59 12.20 12.51
CA ASP A 215 -7.64 11.48 13.78
C ASP A 215 -8.50 12.21 14.80
N PHE A 216 -8.44 13.55 14.79
CA PHE A 216 -9.15 14.44 15.70
C PHE A 216 -10.28 15.21 15.00
N ASP A 217 -10.84 14.64 13.92
CA ASP A 217 -11.93 15.27 13.16
C ASP A 217 -13.15 15.64 14.03
N ALA A 218 -13.45 14.85 15.06
CA ALA A 218 -14.52 15.11 16.02
C ALA A 218 -14.23 16.36 16.86
N GLN A 219 -12.98 16.53 17.31
CA GLN A 219 -12.53 17.72 18.04
C GLN A 219 -12.59 18.96 17.14
N ILE A 220 -12.07 18.86 15.91
CA ILE A 220 -12.11 19.96 14.94
C ILE A 220 -13.55 20.37 14.64
N ARG A 221 -14.44 19.41 14.39
CA ARG A 221 -15.87 19.70 14.18
C ARG A 221 -16.50 20.36 15.39
N ALA A 222 -16.24 19.86 16.60
CA ALA A 222 -16.79 20.44 17.82
C ALA A 222 -16.36 21.91 18.00
N LEU A 223 -15.08 22.22 17.79
CA LEU A 223 -14.52 23.57 17.94
C LEU A 223 -14.92 24.53 16.81
N LYS A 224 -15.16 24.03 15.59
CA LYS A 224 -15.56 24.85 14.42
C LYS A 224 -17.09 24.98 14.23
N GLY A 225 -17.90 24.61 15.22
CA GLY A 225 -19.37 24.79 15.16
C GLY A 225 -20.13 23.62 14.52
N LYS A 226 -19.69 22.39 14.75
CA LYS A 226 -20.33 21.10 14.41
C LYS A 226 -20.49 20.77 12.91
N ARG A 227 -19.87 21.52 11.99
CA ARG A 227 -19.90 21.22 10.55
C ARG A 227 -18.54 20.73 10.06
N ALA A 228 -18.57 19.77 9.13
CA ALA A 228 -17.38 19.39 8.37
C ALA A 228 -16.90 20.59 7.53
N LEU A 229 -15.60 20.63 7.24
CA LEU A 229 -15.03 21.65 6.35
C LEU A 229 -15.60 21.48 4.94
N THR A 230 -15.97 22.60 4.29
CA THR A 230 -16.21 22.60 2.85
C THR A 230 -14.89 22.35 2.12
N GLN A 231 -14.95 21.89 0.87
CA GLN A 231 -13.76 21.68 0.04
C GLN A 231 -12.88 22.94 -0.02
N LYS A 232 -13.49 24.10 -0.27
CA LYS A 232 -12.78 25.40 -0.27
C LYS A 232 -12.14 25.74 1.09
N ALA A 233 -12.85 25.49 2.20
CA ALA A 233 -12.29 25.73 3.53
C ALA A 233 -11.14 24.77 3.85
N PHE A 234 -11.20 23.54 3.34
CA PHE A 234 -10.13 22.56 3.47
C PHE A 234 -8.88 22.97 2.68
N GLU A 235 -9.03 23.45 1.45
CA GLU A 235 -7.93 23.96 0.63
C GLU A 235 -7.24 25.16 1.30
N VAL A 236 -8.02 26.13 1.80
CA VAL A 236 -7.46 27.27 2.56
C VAL A 236 -6.72 26.81 3.82
N THR A 237 -7.29 25.84 4.55
CA THR A 237 -6.64 25.28 5.74
C THR A 237 -5.35 24.54 5.37
N THR A 238 -5.33 23.84 4.25
CA THR A 238 -4.15 23.12 3.75
C THR A 238 -3.02 24.08 3.44
N GLU A 239 -3.30 25.18 2.73
CA GLU A 239 -2.28 26.20 2.46
C GLU A 239 -1.76 26.87 3.74
N GLU A 240 -2.62 27.12 4.72
CA GLU A 240 -2.17 27.64 6.02
C GLU A 240 -1.21 26.65 6.71
N VAL A 241 -1.52 25.35 6.72
CA VAL A 241 -0.63 24.32 7.28
C VAL A 241 0.69 24.27 6.53
N VAL A 242 0.69 24.34 5.20
CA VAL A 242 1.91 24.43 4.39
C VAL A 242 2.74 25.63 4.83
N GLN A 243 2.14 26.82 4.90
CA GLN A 243 2.87 28.04 5.28
C GLN A 243 3.43 27.96 6.71
N LEU A 244 2.69 27.38 7.65
CA LEU A 244 3.18 27.18 9.03
C LEU A 244 4.39 26.23 9.07
N VAL A 245 4.35 25.12 8.33
CA VAL A 245 5.47 24.17 8.26
C VAL A 245 6.69 24.82 7.61
N ILE A 246 6.51 25.50 6.47
CA ILE A 246 7.61 26.18 5.75
C ILE A 246 8.27 27.26 6.64
N ARG A 247 7.48 28.05 7.36
CA ARG A 247 8.03 29.04 8.32
C ARG A 247 8.75 28.37 9.48
N ALA A 248 8.21 27.27 10.01
CA ALA A 248 8.80 26.56 11.15
C ALA A 248 10.18 25.95 10.82
N CYS A 249 10.37 25.42 9.61
CA CYS A 249 11.67 24.89 9.16
C CYS A 249 12.56 25.94 8.46
N GLY A 250 12.08 27.18 8.31
CA GLY A 250 12.82 28.26 7.65
C GLY A 250 13.18 27.95 6.19
N ALA A 251 12.37 27.13 5.51
CA ALA A 251 12.67 26.72 4.14
C ALA A 251 12.60 27.90 3.17
N VAL A 252 13.61 28.00 2.30
CA VAL A 252 13.69 28.99 1.24
C VAL A 252 14.00 28.34 -0.10
N SER A 253 13.37 28.85 -1.15
CA SER A 253 13.68 28.43 -2.51
C SER A 253 15.11 28.84 -2.88
N PRO A 254 15.87 27.98 -3.57
CA PRO A 254 17.14 28.38 -4.15
C PRO A 254 16.94 29.62 -5.03
N ALA A 255 17.84 30.60 -4.93
CA ALA A 255 17.78 31.75 -5.84
C ALA A 255 17.84 31.24 -7.28
N GLN A 256 16.80 31.52 -8.09
CA GLN A 256 16.85 31.26 -9.52
C GLN A 256 18.10 31.98 -10.05
N GLY A 257 19.08 31.21 -10.51
CA GLY A 257 20.30 31.78 -11.07
C GLY A 257 19.90 32.78 -12.16
N LYS A 258 20.21 34.06 -11.95
CA LYS A 258 20.15 35.05 -13.02
C LYS A 258 21.04 34.52 -14.13
N GLY A 259 20.41 34.00 -15.19
CA GLY A 259 21.11 33.61 -16.40
C GLY A 259 21.94 34.78 -16.89
N SER A 260 23.25 34.55 -16.95
CA SER A 260 24.25 35.21 -17.80
C SER A 260 23.80 36.54 -18.43
N ALA A 261 24.11 37.65 -17.75
CA ALA A 261 24.47 38.85 -18.47
C ALA A 261 25.81 38.57 -19.15
N VAL A 262 25.77 38.14 -20.42
CA VAL A 262 26.93 38.19 -21.30
C VAL A 262 26.84 39.51 -22.05
N GLN A 263 27.80 40.38 -21.73
CA GLN A 263 28.17 41.58 -22.46
C GLN A 263 28.72 41.23 -23.84
#